data_AF-A0A9E3YQT2-F1
#
_entry.id   AF-A0A9E3YQT2-F1
#
_cell.length_a   1.000
_cell.length_b   1.000
_cell.length_c   1.000
_cell.angle_alpha   90.00
_cell.angle_beta   90.00
_cell.angle_gamma   90.00
#
_symmetry.space_group_name_H-M   'P 1'
#
loop_
_entity.id
_entity.type
_entity.pdbx_description
1 polymer ?
#
loop_
_entity_poly.entity_id
_entity_poly.type
_entity_poly.pdbx_seq_one_letter_code
_entity_poly.pdbx_strand_id
1 'polypeptide(L)'
;VKVWLDGDTAKEQVFDVALSDGRVVDPASGRAPRLPSTVDLEQGTYEDRVGAAELTAYWQDPAFNPRQSAVYYLRVLEIETPRWTTLMAARTGLPRPQTTAATVQERAWSSPIWYRAQASR
;
A
#
# COMPACT_ATOMS: atom_id res chain seq x y z
N VAL A 1 -3.57 5.62 -6.31
CA VAL A 1 -4.66 6.31 -5.58
C VAL A 1 -5.08 7.52 -6.38
N LYS A 2 -6.39 7.79 -6.47
CA LYS A 2 -6.98 8.95 -7.13
C LYS A 2 -7.63 9.84 -6.08
N VAL A 3 -7.38 11.13 -6.15
CA VAL A 3 -8.03 12.16 -5.33
C VAL A 3 -8.64 13.21 -6.24
N TRP A 4 -9.86 13.65 -5.95
CA TRP A 4 -10.55 14.69 -6.71
C TRP A 4 -11.51 15.48 -5.82
N LEU A 5 -12.06 16.55 -6.39
CA LEU A 5 -13.12 17.33 -5.75
C LEU A 5 -14.48 16.99 -6.38
N ASP A 6 -15.46 16.79 -5.53
CA ASP A 6 -16.88 16.71 -5.86
C ASP A 6 -17.59 17.90 -5.18
N GLY A 7 -17.79 18.98 -5.94
CA GLY A 7 -18.03 20.30 -5.37
C GLY A 7 -16.85 20.74 -4.51
N ASP A 8 -17.11 21.11 -3.25
CA ASP A 8 -16.08 21.45 -2.26
C ASP A 8 -15.61 20.24 -1.42
N THR A 9 -16.13 19.03 -1.72
CA THR A 9 -15.79 17.83 -0.95
C THR A 9 -14.66 17.06 -1.61
N ALA A 10 -13.57 16.85 -0.88
CA ALA A 10 -12.51 15.94 -1.31
C ALA A 10 -12.99 14.48 -1.30
N LYS A 11 -12.69 13.77 -2.38
CA LYS A 11 -12.95 12.34 -2.54
C LYS A 11 -11.64 11.63 -2.82
N GLU A 12 -11.51 10.40 -2.31
CA GLU A 12 -10.38 9.52 -2.57
C GLU A 12 -10.89 8.15 -3.00
N GLN A 13 -10.17 7.53 -3.94
CA GLN A 13 -10.34 6.13 -4.29
C GLN A 13 -8.98 5.45 -4.45
N VAL A 14 -8.84 4.30 -3.79
CA VAL A 14 -7.67 3.43 -3.89
C VAL A 14 -7.97 2.32 -4.89
N PHE A 15 -6.99 2.04 -5.74
CA PHE A 15 -7.03 0.95 -6.71
C PHE A 15 -5.80 0.07 -6.47
N ASP A 16 -6.01 -1.24 -6.37
CA ASP A 16 -4.94 -2.21 -6.34
C ASP A 16 -4.61 -2.61 -7.78
N VAL A 17 -3.39 -2.28 -8.24
CA VAL A 17 -3.05 -2.27 -9.68
C VAL A 17 -1.98 -3.29 -10.07
N ALA A 18 -1.05 -3.58 -9.18
CA ALA A 18 0.06 -4.51 -9.41
C ALA A 18 0.31 -5.27 -8.12
N LEU A 19 0.38 -6.60 -8.20
CA LEU A 19 0.57 -7.48 -7.05
C LEU A 19 1.71 -8.44 -7.31
N SER A 20 2.54 -8.66 -6.29
CA SER A 20 3.58 -9.69 -6.30
C SER A 20 2.98 -11.09 -6.11
N ASP A 21 3.82 -12.11 -6.36
CA ASP A 21 3.55 -13.51 -5.99
C ASP A 21 2.30 -14.11 -6.65
N GLY A 22 1.92 -13.63 -7.85
CA GLY A 22 0.75 -14.12 -8.57
C GLY A 22 -0.59 -13.84 -7.86
N ARG A 23 -0.60 -12.97 -6.83
CA ARG A 23 -1.82 -12.57 -6.15
C ARG A 23 -2.74 -11.84 -7.13
N VAL A 24 -4.04 -12.08 -6.97
CA VAL A 24 -5.08 -11.45 -7.78
C VAL A 24 -6.01 -10.64 -6.89
N VAL A 25 -6.49 -9.51 -7.39
CA VAL A 25 -7.53 -8.72 -6.73
C VAL A 25 -8.79 -9.56 -6.69
N ASP A 26 -9.43 -9.63 -5.52
CA ASP A 26 -10.71 -10.30 -5.37
C ASP A 26 -11.79 -9.52 -6.15
N PRO A 27 -12.45 -10.12 -7.15
CA PRO A 27 -13.47 -9.43 -7.94
C PRO A 27 -14.69 -8.98 -7.14
N ALA A 28 -14.99 -9.63 -6.02
CA ALA A 28 -16.15 -9.29 -5.20
C ALA A 28 -15.89 -8.06 -4.32
N SER A 29 -14.71 -7.99 -3.69
CA SER A 29 -14.34 -6.86 -2.83
C SER A 29 -13.58 -5.73 -3.55
N GLY A 30 -13.02 -6.00 -4.72
CA GLY A 30 -12.15 -5.08 -5.45
C GLY A 30 -10.82 -4.81 -4.75
N ARG A 31 -10.40 -5.68 -3.83
CA ARG A 31 -9.20 -5.50 -3.01
C ARG A 31 -8.21 -6.65 -3.17
N ALA A 32 -6.93 -6.32 -3.07
CA ALA A 32 -5.87 -7.30 -3.03
C ALA A 32 -5.88 -8.07 -1.70
N PRO A 33 -5.61 -9.38 -1.72
CA PRO A 33 -5.32 -10.12 -0.50
C PRO A 33 -4.04 -9.59 0.14
N ARG A 34 -3.99 -9.66 1.47
CA ARG A 34 -2.82 -9.27 2.25
C ARG A 34 -1.61 -10.11 1.85
N LEU A 35 -0.43 -9.48 1.80
CA LEU A 35 0.83 -10.21 1.72
C LEU A 35 0.98 -11.14 2.93
N PRO A 36 1.36 -12.41 2.73
CA PRO A 36 1.79 -13.27 3.82
C PRO A 36 2.94 -12.62 4.61
N SER A 37 2.91 -12.76 5.93
CA SER A 37 4.01 -12.31 6.78
C SER A 37 5.11 -13.37 6.80
N THR A 38 6.36 -12.94 6.75
CA THR A 38 7.54 -13.79 6.96
C THR A 38 8.25 -13.47 8.27
N VAL A 39 7.64 -12.64 9.12
CA VAL A 39 8.24 -12.20 10.39
C VAL A 39 8.30 -13.35 11.40
N ASP A 40 9.50 -13.58 11.93
CA ASP A 40 9.72 -14.36 13.14
C ASP A 40 9.72 -13.41 14.36
N LEU A 41 8.71 -13.56 15.21
CA LEU A 41 8.53 -12.70 16.39
C LEU A 41 9.48 -13.05 17.54
N GLU A 42 10.02 -14.26 17.58
CA GLU A 42 10.95 -14.70 18.62
C GLU A 42 12.37 -14.25 18.29
N GLN A 43 12.79 -14.44 17.04
CA GLN A 43 14.11 -14.05 16.56
C GLN A 43 14.18 -12.55 16.19
N GLY A 44 13.03 -11.90 15.97
CA GLY A 44 12.99 -10.52 15.48
C GLY A 44 13.58 -10.40 14.08
N THR A 45 13.34 -11.39 13.23
CA THR A 45 13.83 -11.46 11.84
C THR A 45 12.66 -11.57 10.87
N TYR A 46 12.95 -11.48 9.58
CA TYR A 46 11.99 -11.71 8.49
C TYR A 46 12.75 -12.18 7.25
N GLU A 47 12.02 -12.77 6.30
CA GLU A 47 12.61 -13.27 5.05
C GLU A 47 12.06 -12.50 3.83
N ASP A 48 12.96 -12.07 2.95
CA ASP A 48 12.65 -11.38 1.69
C ASP A 48 12.26 -12.36 0.56
N ARG A 49 11.45 -13.37 0.90
CA ARG A 49 11.01 -14.42 -0.05
C ARG A 49 9.61 -14.26 -0.60
N VAL A 50 8.89 -13.23 -0.14
CA VAL A 50 7.58 -12.82 -0.65
C VAL A 50 7.66 -11.36 -1.07
N GLY A 51 6.78 -10.92 -1.95
CA GLY A 51 6.91 -9.60 -2.57
C GLY A 51 7.62 -9.66 -3.91
N ALA A 52 7.99 -8.49 -4.41
CA ALA A 52 8.78 -8.37 -5.63
C ALA A 52 9.70 -7.16 -5.48
N ALA A 53 10.94 -7.29 -5.98
CA ALA A 53 11.89 -6.17 -6.00
C ALA A 53 11.43 -5.03 -6.93
N GLU A 54 10.62 -5.35 -7.95
CA GLU A 54 10.03 -4.41 -8.88
C GLU A 54 8.58 -4.80 -9.19
N LEU A 55 7.72 -3.80 -9.36
CA LEU A 55 6.36 -3.96 -9.86
C LEU A 55 6.19 -3.10 -11.11
N THR A 56 5.78 -3.72 -12.21
CA THR A 56 5.43 -3.04 -13.46
C THR A 56 4.00 -3.38 -13.82
N ALA A 57 3.20 -2.37 -14.16
CA ALA A 57 1.85 -2.58 -14.66
C ALA A 57 1.42 -1.44 -15.58
N TYR A 58 0.52 -1.76 -16.52
CA TYR A 58 -0.30 -0.78 -17.20
C TYR A 58 -1.62 -0.66 -16.45
N TRP A 59 -2.04 0.56 -16.13
CA TRP A 59 -3.31 0.82 -15.47
C TRP A 59 -3.99 2.03 -16.08
N GLN A 60 -5.30 1.91 -16.28
CA GLN A 60 -6.17 2.98 -16.75
C GLN A 60 -7.30 3.16 -15.73
N ASP A 61 -7.59 4.41 -15.36
CA ASP A 61 -8.68 4.74 -14.46
C ASP A 61 -10.05 4.41 -15.12
N PRO A 62 -10.79 3.42 -14.60
CA PRO A 62 -12.08 3.01 -15.19
C PRO A 62 -13.18 4.06 -14.98
N ALA A 63 -13.00 5.00 -14.05
CA ALA A 63 -13.90 6.10 -13.76
C ALA A 63 -13.29 7.45 -14.17
N PHE A 64 -12.41 7.44 -15.18
CA PHE A 64 -11.79 8.66 -15.68
C PHE A 64 -12.85 9.59 -16.28
N ASN A 65 -12.85 10.85 -15.83
CA ASN A 65 -13.70 11.90 -16.37
C ASN A 65 -12.81 13.07 -16.84
N PRO A 66 -12.73 13.36 -18.15
CA PRO A 66 -11.87 14.42 -18.66
C PRO A 66 -12.31 15.83 -18.25
N ARG A 67 -13.54 15.98 -17.72
CA ARG A 67 -14.07 17.24 -17.19
C ARG A 67 -13.79 17.44 -15.70
N GLN A 68 -13.12 16.49 -15.05
CA GLN A 68 -12.81 16.53 -13.63
C GLN A 68 -11.30 16.58 -13.42
N SER A 69 -10.82 17.63 -12.77
CA SER A 69 -9.42 17.67 -12.32
C SER A 69 -9.21 16.66 -11.20
N ALA A 70 -8.08 15.96 -11.23
CA ALA A 70 -7.76 14.92 -10.27
C ALA A 70 -6.25 14.84 -10.04
N VAL A 71 -5.88 14.25 -8.90
CA VAL A 71 -4.49 13.94 -8.54
C VAL A 71 -4.35 12.43 -8.43
N TYR A 72 -3.29 11.91 -9.04
CA TYR A 72 -2.93 10.51 -8.94
C TYR A 72 -1.56 10.39 -8.31
N TYR A 73 -1.41 9.44 -7.39
CA TYR A 73 -0.09 9.04 -6.90
C TYR A 73 -0.08 7.54 -6.64
N LEU A 74 1.09 6.94 -6.72
CA LEU A 74 1.31 5.53 -6.39
C LEU A 74 1.57 5.41 -4.89
N ARG A 75 1.02 4.35 -4.31
CA ARG A 75 1.33 3.90 -2.95
C ARG A 75 1.79 2.45 -3.05
N VAL A 76 2.98 2.17 -2.55
CA VAL A 76 3.55 0.83 -2.52
C VAL A 76 3.54 0.34 -1.08
N LEU A 77 3.22 -0.95 -0.89
CA LEU A 77 3.24 -1.62 0.41
C LEU A 77 4.40 -2.61 0.43
N GLU A 78 5.28 -2.49 1.41
CA GLU A 78 6.34 -3.46 1.65
C GLU A 78 5.78 -4.71 2.35
N ILE A 79 6.57 -5.77 2.42
CA ILE A 79 6.31 -6.89 3.32
C ILE A 79 6.35 -6.41 4.77
N GLU A 80 5.78 -7.20 5.68
CA GLU A 80 5.88 -6.85 7.09
C GLU A 80 7.30 -7.03 7.61
N THR A 81 7.71 -6.11 8.47
CA THR A 81 8.97 -6.20 9.21
C THR A 81 8.70 -6.18 10.72
N PRO A 82 9.60 -6.73 11.54
CA PRO A 82 9.48 -6.65 12.98
C PRO A 82 9.54 -5.18 13.42
N ARG A 83 8.60 -4.76 14.26
CA ARG A 83 8.67 -3.44 14.89
C ARG A 83 9.90 -3.37 15.82
N TRP A 84 10.41 -2.17 16.06
CA TRP A 84 11.53 -1.95 16.98
C TRP A 84 11.36 -2.61 18.37
N THR A 85 10.14 -2.68 18.92
CA THR A 85 9.85 -3.35 20.19
C THR A 85 10.08 -4.86 20.12
N THR A 86 9.77 -5.47 18.97
CA THR A 86 10.04 -6.89 18.69
C THR A 86 11.54 -7.13 18.52
N LEU A 87 12.23 -6.27 17.77
CA LEU A 87 13.69 -6.33 17.65
C LEU A 87 14.38 -6.24 19.01
N MET A 88 13.90 -5.34 19.89
CA MET A 88 14.45 -5.17 21.23
C MET A 88 14.19 -6.38 22.13
N ALA A 89 12.97 -6.92 22.11
CA ALA A 89 12.61 -8.11 22.87
C ALA A 89 13.50 -9.31 22.49
N ALA A 90 13.66 -9.57 21.19
CA ALA A 90 14.52 -10.64 20.68
C ALA A 90 15.99 -10.48 21.12
N ARG A 91 16.53 -9.25 21.06
CA ARG A 91 17.93 -8.97 21.45
C ARG A 91 18.19 -9.05 22.95
N THR A 92 17.19 -8.71 23.77
CA THR A 92 17.36 -8.60 25.24
C THR A 92 16.80 -9.78 26.02
N GLY A 93 16.01 -10.65 25.36
CA GLY A 93 15.26 -11.72 26.02
C GLY A 93 14.10 -11.21 26.90
N LEU A 94 13.80 -9.90 26.86
CA LEU A 94 12.69 -9.32 27.61
C LEU A 94 11.36 -9.58 26.89
N PRO A 95 10.25 -9.69 27.64
CA PRO A 95 8.94 -9.89 27.04
C PRO A 95 8.55 -8.70 26.17
N ARG A 96 8.02 -8.99 24.98
CA ARG A 96 7.52 -7.98 24.05
C ARG A 96 6.24 -7.32 24.59
N PRO A 97 6.09 -5.99 24.52
CA PRO A 97 4.86 -5.32 24.94
C PRO A 97 3.64 -5.83 24.14
N GLN A 98 2.54 -6.14 24.84
CA GLN A 98 1.30 -6.60 24.21
C GLN A 98 0.36 -5.46 23.80
N THR A 99 0.63 -4.23 24.25
CA THR A 99 -0.15 -3.03 23.93
C THR A 99 0.16 -2.42 22.56
N THR A 100 1.15 -2.96 21.84
CA THR A 100 1.58 -2.46 20.54
C THR A 100 1.70 -3.59 19.53
N ALA A 101 1.50 -3.28 18.25
CA ALA A 101 1.65 -4.25 17.18
C ALA A 101 3.10 -4.79 17.11
N ALA A 102 3.24 -6.09 16.93
CA ALA A 102 4.55 -6.75 16.87
C ALA A 102 5.28 -6.50 15.53
N THR A 103 4.52 -6.17 14.49
CA THR A 103 5.03 -5.88 13.15
C THR A 103 4.68 -4.46 12.73
N VAL A 104 5.30 -4.03 11.64
CA VAL A 104 4.93 -2.84 10.89
C VAL A 104 4.94 -3.19 9.40
N GLN A 105 4.10 -2.50 8.63
CA GLN A 105 4.13 -2.55 7.18
C GLN A 105 4.47 -1.15 6.68
N GLU A 106 5.64 -1.02 6.09
CA GLU A 106 6.12 0.24 5.54
C GLU A 106 5.42 0.56 4.22
N ARG A 107 5.40 1.86 3.90
CA ARG A 107 4.71 2.38 2.72
C ARG A 107 5.53 3.46 2.05
N ALA A 108 5.68 3.35 0.74
CA ALA A 108 6.25 4.41 -0.09
C ALA A 108 5.14 5.10 -0.90
N TRP A 109 5.33 6.39 -1.17
CA TRP A 109 4.39 7.22 -1.93
C TRP A 109 5.16 7.94 -3.03
N SER A 110 4.63 7.94 -4.26
CA SER A 110 5.23 8.69 -5.35
C SER A 110 4.86 10.17 -5.27
N SER A 111 5.60 10.98 -6.01
CA SER A 111 5.14 12.33 -6.36
C SER A 111 3.77 12.28 -7.04
N PRO A 112 2.92 13.30 -6.84
CA PRO A 112 1.62 13.38 -7.47
C PRO A 112 1.73 13.74 -8.96
N ILE A 113 0.86 13.12 -9.76
CA ILE A 113 0.60 13.46 -11.15
C ILE A 113 -0.74 14.20 -11.19
N TRP A 114 -0.72 15.44 -11.67
CA TRP A 114 -1.88 16.30 -11.73
C TRP A 114 -2.54 16.21 -13.10
N TYR A 115 -3.82 15.85 -13.11
CA TYR A 115 -4.67 16.00 -14.28
C TYR A 115 -5.52 17.26 -14.12
N ARG A 116 -5.38 18.20 -15.06
CA ARG A 116 -6.20 19.41 -15.12
C ARG A 116 -7.24 19.26 -16.22
N ALA A 117 -8.51 19.25 -15.84
CA ALA A 117 -9.60 19.26 -16.81
C ALA A 117 -9.51 20.49 -17.72
N GLN A 118 -9.73 20.29 -19.01
CA GLN A 118 -9.88 21.41 -19.94
C GLN A 118 -11.29 21.99 -19.78
N ALA A 119 -11.37 23.31 -19.56
CA ALA A 119 -12.65 24.00 -19.65
C ALA A 119 -13.20 23.84 -21.07
N SER A 120 -14.47 23.47 -21.18
CA SER A 120 -15.19 23.57 -22.46
C SER A 120 -15.17 25.05 -22.88
N ARG A 121 -14.55 25.33 -24.03
CA ARG A 121 -14.67 26.62 -24.72
C ARG A 121 -16.11 26.88 -25.13
#